data_AF-A0A1W9U7S8-F1
#
_entry.id   AF-A0A1W9U7S8-F1
#
_cell.length_a   1.000
_cell.length_b   1.000
_cell.length_c   1.000
_cell.angle_alpha   90.00
_cell.angle_beta   90.00
_cell.angle_gamma   90.00
#
_symmetry.space_group_name_H-M   'P 1'
#
loop_
_entity.id
_entity.type
_entity.pdbx_description
1 polymer ?
#
loop_
_entity_poly.entity_id
_entity_poly.type
_entity_poly.pdbx_seq_one_letter_code
_entity_poly.pdbx_strand_id
1 'polypeptide(L)' 'METHELIKIKLQEGCIIDRKEVADILANRCDAAIAQILGRTILLFRPSEDNIITLPKNSK' A
#
# COMPACT_ATOMS: atom_id res chain seq x y z
N MET A 1 10.16 -6.64 -1.57
CA MET A 1 9.24 -6.42 -0.43
C MET A 1 8.79 -7.79 0.06
N GLU A 2 9.69 -8.55 0.69
CA GLU A 2 9.41 -9.95 1.04
C GLU A 2 9.23 -10.15 2.55
N THR A 3 9.63 -9.17 3.37
CA THR A 3 9.54 -9.24 4.83
C THR A 3 8.20 -8.74 5.38
N HIS A 4 7.51 -7.87 4.64
CA HIS A 4 6.27 -7.22 5.09
C HIS A 4 5.26 -7.14 3.96
N GLU A 5 4.08 -7.72 4.19
CA GLU A 5 2.97 -7.70 3.22
C GLU A 5 2.20 -6.39 3.24
N LEU A 6 2.26 -5.62 4.34
CA LEU A 6 1.64 -4.30 4.46
C LEU A 6 2.71 -3.24 4.73
N ILE A 7 2.79 -2.24 3.85
CA ILE A 7 3.80 -1.19 3.91
C ILE A 7 3.14 0.17 4.04
N LYS A 8 3.58 0.93 5.06
CA LYS A 8 3.14 2.30 5.32
C LYS A 8 4.14 3.31 4.78
N ILE A 9 3.71 4.11 3.83
CA ILE A 9 4.52 5.09 3.12
C ILE A 9 4.02 6.48 3.51
N LYS A 10 4.89 7.33 4.06
CA LYS A 10 4.56 8.73 4.36
C LYS A 10 5.15 9.63 3.29
N LEU A 11 4.31 10.38 2.58
CA LEU A 11 4.75 11.36 1.60
C LEU A 11 5.38 12.56 2.31
N GLN A 12 6.60 12.91 1.90
CA GLN A 12 7.30 14.10 2.36
C GLN A 12 6.47 15.35 2.04
N GLU A 13 6.48 16.37 2.90
CA GLU A 13 5.70 17.61 2.76
C GLU A 13 5.86 18.31 1.40
N GLY A 14 7.07 18.30 0.83
CA GLY A 14 7.39 18.88 -0.48
C GLY A 14 6.99 18.03 -1.70
N CYS A 15 6.33 16.89 -1.52
CA CYS A 15 5.84 16.10 -2.65
C CYS A 15 4.79 16.90 -3.41
N ILE A 16 5.07 17.18 -4.69
CA ILE A 16 4.24 17.99 -5.60
C ILE A 16 3.21 17.17 -6.37
N ILE A 17 3.33 15.84 -6.35
CA ILE A 17 2.43 14.92 -7.05
C ILE A 17 1.25 14.61 -6.14
N ASP A 18 0.04 14.49 -6.69
CA ASP A 18 -1.14 14.14 -5.89
C ASP A 18 -0.95 12.76 -5.24
N ARG A 19 -1.37 12.65 -3.98
CA ARG A 19 -1.23 11.42 -3.19
C ARG A 19 -1.86 10.18 -3.83
N LYS A 20 -2.96 10.35 -4.59
CA LYS A 20 -3.62 9.23 -5.29
C LYS A 20 -2.78 8.78 -6.47
N GLU A 21 -2.25 9.73 -7.24
CA GLU A 21 -1.36 9.43 -8.35
C GLU A 21 -0.07 8.75 -7.87
N VAL A 22 0.53 9.23 -6.78
CA VAL A 22 1.69 8.53 -6.17
C VAL A 22 1.32 7.12 -5.72
N ALA A 23 0.15 6.94 -5.12
CA ALA A 23 -0.32 5.62 -4.70
C ALA A 23 -0.49 4.67 -5.91
N ASP A 24 -1.09 5.13 -7.00
CA ASP A 24 -1.28 4.35 -8.24
C ASP A 24 0.07 3.99 -8.88
N ILE A 25 1.01 4.95 -8.97
CA ILE A 25 2.35 4.70 -9.50
C ILE A 25 3.07 3.63 -8.67
N LEU A 26 3.03 3.74 -7.34
CA LEU A 26 3.71 2.81 -6.45
C LEU A 26 3.05 1.42 -6.48
N ALA A 27 1.72 1.36 -6.43
CA ALA A 27 0.96 0.12 -6.52
C ALA A 27 1.30 -0.66 -7.81
N ASN A 28 1.23 0.01 -8.96
CA ASN A 28 1.54 -0.61 -10.25
C ASN A 28 3.01 -1.06 -10.36
N ARG A 29 3.96 -0.26 -9.87
CA ARG A 29 5.39 -0.60 -9.95
C ARG A 29 5.81 -1.70 -8.96
N CYS A 30 5.10 -1.83 -7.84
CA CYS A 30 5.41 -2.83 -6.82
C CYS A 30 4.59 -4.12 -6.93
N ASP A 31 3.66 -4.19 -7.90
CA ASP A 31 2.66 -5.25 -8.00
C ASP A 31 1.90 -5.43 -6.67
N ALA A 32 1.41 -4.30 -6.14
CA ALA A 32 0.78 -4.21 -4.84
C ALA A 32 -0.59 -3.52 -4.98
N ALA A 33 -1.51 -3.83 -4.07
CA ALA A 33 -2.81 -3.18 -3.96
C ALA A 33 -2.74 -1.98 -3.02
N ILE A 34 -3.48 -0.91 -3.33
CA ILE A 34 -3.69 0.21 -2.41
C ILE A 34 -4.70 -0.25 -1.35
N ALA A 35 -4.22 -0.50 -0.12
CA ALA A 35 -5.10 -0.84 0.99
C ALA A 35 -5.84 0.40 1.51
N GLN A 36 -5.13 1.54 1.61
CA GLN A 36 -5.73 2.80 2.09
C GLN A 36 -4.87 4.02 1.76
N ILE A 37 -5.51 5.19 1.66
CA ILE A 37 -4.86 6.50 1.62
C ILE A 37 -5.42 7.35 2.77
N LEU A 38 -4.58 7.74 3.72
CA LEU A 38 -4.95 8.57 4.88
C LEU A 38 -4.07 9.82 4.96
N GLY A 39 -4.63 10.99 4.65
CA GLY A 39 -3.85 12.23 4.63
C GLY A 39 -2.68 12.13 3.66
N ARG A 40 -1.44 12.23 4.16
CA ARG A 40 -0.18 12.04 3.40
C ARG A 40 0.41 10.63 3.53
N THR A 41 -0.33 9.68 4.10
CA THR A 41 0.12 8.31 4.31
C THR A 41 -0.60 7.36 3.35
N ILE A 42 0.14 6.47 2.70
CA ILE A 42 -0.37 5.44 1.80
C ILE A 42 -0.04 4.07 2.43
N LEU A 43 -1.03 3.19 2.45
CA LEU A 43 -0.86 1.77 2.79
C LEU A 43 -0.92 0.95 1.50
N LEU A 44 0.16 0.22 1.21
CA LEU A 44 0.20 -0.75 0.13
C LEU A 44 0.24 -2.15 0.71
N PHE A 45 -0.55 -3.06 0.12
CA PHE A 45 -0.58 -4.47 0.46
C PHE A 45 -0.10 -5.33 -0.70
N ARG A 46 0.78 -6.28 -0.44
CA ARG A 46 1.18 -7.31 -1.39
C ARG A 46 1.35 -8.63 -0.64
N PRO A 47 0.62 -9.69 -1.01
CA PRO A 47 0.78 -10.99 -0.36
C PRO A 47 2.18 -11.52 -0.59
N SER A 48 2.76 -12.17 0.42
CA SER A 48 3.99 -12.95 0.30
C SER A 48 3.67 -14.44 0.18
N GLU A 49 4.66 -15.25 -0.17
CA GLU A 49 4.50 -16.71 -0.25
C GLU A 49 4.06 -17.30 1.10
N ASP A 50 4.58 -16.75 2.20
CA ASP A 50 4.30 -17.19 3.56
C ASP A 50 2.95 -16.71 4.12
N ASN A 51 2.20 -15.83 3.43
CA ASN A 51 0.88 -15.33 3.82
C ASN A 51 0.78 -14.92 5.30
N ILE A 52 1.60 -13.95 5.70
CA ILE A 52 1.80 -13.55 7.10
C ILE A 52 0.54 -12.86 7.69
N ILE A 53 -0.20 -12.12 6.87
CA ILE A 53 -1.40 -11.37 7.22
C ILE A 53 -2.62 -12.19 6.79
N THR A 54 -3.38 -12.66 7.77
CA THR A 54 -4.69 -13.25 7.52
C THR A 54 -5.71 -12.14 7.23
N LEU A 55 -6.13 -12.03 5.97
CA LEU A 55 -7.21 -11.12 5.59
C LEU A 55 -8.56 -11.61 6.14
N PRO A 56 -9.43 -10.72 6.63
CA PRO A 56 -10.77 -11.11 7.03
C PRO A 56 -11.52 -11.66 5.80
N LYS A 57 -12.12 -12.84 5.96
CA LYS A 57 -13.05 -13.36 4.95
C LYS A 57 -14.25 -12.43 4.92
N ASN A 58 -14.55 -11.90 3.73
CA ASN A 58 -15.61 -10.92 3.51
C ASN A 58 -16.93 -11.46 4.12
N SER A 59 -17.40 -10.90 5.23
CA SER A 59 -18.76 -11.12 5.70
C SER A 59 -19.66 -10.24 4.84
N LYS A 60 -20.41 -10.88 3.94
CA LYS A 60 -21.54 -10.25 3.25
C LYS A 60 -22.50 -9.63 4.26
#